data_AF-A0A967FYV3-F1
#
_entry.id   AF-A0A967FYV3-F1
#
_cell.length_a   1.000
_cell.length_b   1.000
_cell.length_c   1.000
_cell.angle_alpha   90.00
_cell.angle_beta   90.00
_cell.angle_gamma   90.00
#
_symmetry.space_group_name_H-M   'P 1'
#
loop_
_entity.id
_entity.type
_entity.pdbx_description
1 polymer ?
#
loop_
_entity_poly.entity_id
_entity_poly.type
_entity_poly.pdbx_seq_one_letter_code
_entity_poly.pdbx_strand_id
1 'polypeptide(L)' 'LPDNSGAVPFSSDLDYILASCRPDVLVDFTTAEATMPAVREATKKGVNLVIGTTGLATD' A
#
# COMPACT_ATOMS: atom_id res chain seq x y z
N LEU A 1 12.09 -13.51 8.51
CA LEU A 1 11.91 -13.04 7.12
C LEU A 1 13.24 -13.22 6.38
N PRO A 2 13.26 -13.28 5.03
CA PRO A 2 14.49 -13.50 4.25
C PRO A 2 15.62 -12.51 4.52
N ASP A 3 15.29 -11.33 5.03
CA ASP A 3 16.21 -10.25 5.44
C ASP A 3 16.62 -10.30 6.93
N ASN A 4 16.27 -11.35 7.67
CA ASN A 4 16.49 -11.51 9.12
C ASN A 4 15.82 -10.44 10.02
N SER A 5 14.90 -9.61 9.52
CA SER A 5 14.20 -8.58 10.32
C SER A 5 13.40 -9.11 11.52
N GLY A 6 13.01 -10.39 11.49
CA GLY A 6 12.33 -11.08 12.61
C GLY A 6 10.88 -10.67 12.87
N ALA A 7 10.38 -9.58 12.24
CA ALA A 7 9.02 -9.09 12.40
C ALA A 7 8.53 -8.35 11.15
N VAL A 8 7.21 -8.26 10.99
CA VAL A 8 6.57 -7.46 9.95
C VAL A 8 5.94 -6.24 10.63
N PRO A 9 6.38 -5.00 10.33
CA PRO A 9 5.73 -3.79 10.83
C PRO A 9 4.25 -3.74 10.44
N PHE A 10 3.39 -3.35 11.39
CA PHE A 10 1.93 -3.28 11.21
C PHE A 10 1.40 -1.95 11.74
N SER A 11 0.50 -1.32 10.98
CA SER A 11 -0.08 -0.02 11.29
C SER A 11 -1.43 0.13 10.62
N SER A 12 -2.36 0.83 11.26
CA SER A 12 -3.62 1.30 10.65
C SER A 12 -3.47 2.64 9.93
N ASP A 13 -2.33 3.31 10.10
CA ASP A 13 -1.96 4.54 9.40
C ASP A 13 -1.05 4.21 8.21
N LEU A 14 -1.59 4.40 7.00
CA LEU A 14 -0.90 4.14 5.74
C LEU A 14 0.23 5.14 5.47
N ASP A 15 0.06 6.41 5.83
CA ASP A 15 1.08 7.43 5.58
C ASP A 15 2.34 7.15 6.40
N TYR A 16 2.14 6.81 7.68
CA TYR A 16 3.20 6.42 8.60
C TYR A 16 3.94 5.16 8.16
N ILE A 17 3.22 4.11 7.75
CA ILE A 17 3.88 2.84 7.40
C ILE A 17 4.66 2.96 6.09
N LEU A 18 4.16 3.72 5.11
CA LEU A 18 4.88 3.99 3.87
C LEU A 18 6.13 4.85 4.12
N ALA A 19 6.06 5.84 5.02
CA ALA A 19 7.22 6.67 5.37
C ALA A 19 8.30 5.91 6.14
N SER A 20 7.91 5.02 7.06
CA SER A 20 8.85 4.27 7.90
C SER A 20 9.50 3.11 7.14
N CYS A 21 8.72 2.34 6.39
CA CYS A 21 9.23 1.19 5.64
C CYS A 21 9.89 1.57 4.30
N ARG A 22 9.47 2.67 3.66
CA ARG A 22 9.91 3.09 2.32
C ARG A 22 9.91 1.93 1.30
N PRO A 23 8.77 1.25 1.11
CA PRO A 23 8.69 0.12 0.20
C PRO A 23 8.80 0.57 -1.27
N ASP A 24 9.38 -0.27 -2.12
CA ASP A 24 9.41 -0.03 -3.58
C ASP A 24 8.05 -0.29 -4.24
N VAL A 25 7.23 -1.18 -3.64
CA VAL A 25 5.93 -1.61 -4.16
C VAL A 25 4.91 -1.70 -3.03
N LEU A 26 3.70 -1.17 -3.26
CA LEU A 26 2.50 -1.43 -2.47
C LEU A 26 1.60 -2.38 -3.26
N VAL A 27 1.19 -3.47 -2.61
CA VAL A 27 0.24 -4.45 -3.13
C VAL A 27 -1.09 -4.26 -2.42
N ASP A 28 -2.14 -3.91 -3.17
CA ASP A 28 -3.46 -3.59 -2.64
C ASP A 28 -4.50 -4.64 -3.05
N PHE A 29 -5.10 -5.28 -2.05
CA PHE A 29 -6.25 -6.19 -2.18
C PHE A 29 -7.38 -5.77 -1.22
N THR A 30 -7.46 -4.47 -0.91
CA THR A 30 -8.52 -3.90 -0.06
C THR A 30 -9.85 -3.78 -0.82
N THR A 31 -10.84 -3.15 -0.20
CA THR A 31 -12.14 -2.88 -0.84
C THR A 31 -12.06 -1.71 -1.81
N ALA A 32 -12.97 -1.65 -2.79
CA ALA A 32 -13.03 -0.56 -3.78
C ALA A 32 -13.06 0.84 -3.16
N GLU A 33 -13.71 0.99 -2.00
CA GLU A 33 -13.78 2.24 -1.24
C GLU A 33 -12.41 2.67 -0.67
N ALA A 34 -11.59 1.71 -0.24
CA ALA A 34 -10.30 1.97 0.39
C ALA A 34 -9.16 2.16 -0.62
N THR A 35 -9.26 1.56 -1.80
CA THR A 35 -8.20 1.58 -2.81
C THR A 35 -7.85 2.99 -3.28
N MET A 36 -8.82 3.82 -3.65
CA MET A 36 -8.50 5.15 -4.20
C MET A 36 -7.80 6.08 -3.19
N PRO A 37 -8.20 6.14 -1.91
CA PRO A 37 -7.40 6.77 -0.88
C PRO A 37 -5.97 6.22 -0.79
N ALA A 38 -5.80 4.89 -0.77
CA ALA A 38 -4.49 4.25 -0.64
C ALA A 38 -3.56 4.55 -1.83
N VAL A 39 -4.09 4.47 -3.05
CA VAL A 39 -3.41 4.82 -4.31
C VAL A 39 -2.88 6.27 -4.25
N ARG A 40 -3.70 7.21 -3.79
CA ARG A 40 -3.29 8.63 -3.68
C ARG A 40 -2.15 8.82 -2.69
N GLU A 41 -2.16 8.16 -1.54
CA GLU A 41 -1.07 8.29 -0.57
C GLU A 41 0.23 7.63 -1.04
N ALA A 42 0.13 6.45 -1.67
CA ALA A 42 1.29 5.74 -2.20
C ALA A 42 1.96 6.48 -3.38
N THR A 43 1.16 7.00 -4.31
CA THR A 43 1.67 7.72 -5.49
C THR A 43 2.35 9.04 -5.13
N LYS A 44 1.87 9.78 -4.12
CA LYS A 44 2.56 10.97 -3.58
C LYS A 44 3.99 10.66 -3.11
N LYS A 45 4.24 9.43 -2.66
CA LYS A 45 5.54 8.96 -2.16
C LYS A 45 6.36 8.24 -3.23
N GLY A 46 5.88 8.17 -4.48
CA GLY A 46 6.58 7.49 -5.59
C GLY A 46 6.62 5.97 -5.46
N VAL A 47 5.73 5.36 -4.65
CA VAL A 47 5.65 3.91 -4.48
C VAL A 47 4.92 3.28 -5.66
N ASN A 48 5.47 2.22 -6.24
CA ASN A 48 4.84 1.50 -7.34
C ASN A 48 3.63 0.70 -6.84
N LEU A 49 2.62 0.51 -7.69
CA LEU A 49 1.36 -0.09 -7.28
C LEU A 49 1.06 -1.39 -8.01
N VAL A 50 0.61 -2.40 -7.26
CA VAL A 50 -0.05 -3.61 -7.78
C VAL A 50 -1.44 -3.68 -7.16
N ILE A 51 -2.47 -3.41 -7.96
CA ILE A 51 -3.85 -3.35 -7.49
C ILE A 51 -4.59 -4.62 -7.94
N GLY A 52 -5.00 -5.43 -6.97
CA GLY A 52 -5.86 -6.61 -7.15
C GLY A 52 -7.32 -6.39 -6.73
N THR A 53 -7.67 -5.19 -6.27
CA THR A 53 -9.03 -4.83 -5.85
C THR A 53 -10.01 -4.83 -7.01
N THR A 54 -11.16 -5.49 -6.81
CA THR A 54 -12.29 -5.51 -7.75
C THR A 54 -13.32 -4.42 -7.43
N GLY A 55 -14.22 -4.12 -8.37
CA GLY A 55 -15.29 -3.13 -8.16
C GLY A 55 -14.84 -1.67 -8.28
N LEU A 56 -13.63 -1.43 -8.79
CA LEU A 56 -13.24 -0.11 -9.27
C LEU A 56 -14.08 0.26 -10.49
N ALA A 57 -14.49 1.51 -10.59
CA ALA A 57 -15.24 2.01 -11.73
C ALA A 57 -14.42 1.78 -13.00
N THR A 58 -15.09 1.32 -14.06
CA THR A 58 -14.49 1.31 -15.39
C THR A 58 -14.52 2.71 -15.97
N ASP A 59 -13.61 2.98 -16.90
CA ASP A 59 -13.67 4.17 -17.75
C ASP A 59 -15.00 4.27 -18.51
#